data_AF-A0A074RZY1-F1
#
_entry.id   AF-A0A074RZY1-F1
#
_cell.length_a   1.000
_cell.length_b   1.000
_cell.length_c   1.000
_cell.angle_alpha   90.00
_cell.angle_beta   90.00
_cell.angle_gamma   90.00
#
_symmetry.space_group_name_H-M   'P 1'
#
loop_
_entity.id
_entity.type
_entity.pdbx_description
1 polymer ?
#
loop_
_entity_poly.entity_id
_entity_poly.type
_entity_poly.pdbx_seq_one_letter_code
_entity_poly.pdbx_strand_id
1 'polypeptide(L)'
;MRHSVTPGILCHVYVYLYLTLLGLSLGGVDARQTLASRAIIRPIHMPGFNVSVFDDTTGAPIPQVPASDGGGLIGGMVFSAPNLLWAISAAVIGVPLGVAGVRLWRITTALGGGLTLAFAMWVALVNAISESGLASSQSMSDMLILVITGAAFLGGLIAGALRLVVLPAMAATCALGGSSIAVRGVILRPGLLVPPGQNRRLGVLNILIVLVGALSGALGVIFKQRESMIFSTSCIGSFLFALAADLLVNGQDGMSRGLRFLFDMNDNHIADLVGGGYNPPLSSQIMVASSLGLACVPCISCLFVQIVYNKT
;
A
#
# COMPACT_ATOMS: atom_id res chain seq x y z
N MET A 1 3.92 29.87 29.17
CA MET A 1 2.45 29.82 29.19
C MET A 1 2.00 28.49 28.61
N ARG A 2 1.41 27.59 29.42
CA ARG A 2 0.86 26.33 28.93
C ARG A 2 -0.49 26.64 28.29
N HIS A 3 -0.59 26.53 26.96
CA HIS A 3 -1.87 26.59 26.29
C HIS A 3 -2.65 25.32 26.65
N SER A 4 -3.69 25.47 27.47
CA SER A 4 -4.70 24.46 27.70
C SER A 4 -5.43 24.21 26.37
N VAL A 5 -5.15 23.07 25.73
CA VAL A 5 -5.91 22.63 24.56
C VAL A 5 -7.33 22.36 25.03
N THR A 6 -8.30 23.06 24.46
CA THR A 6 -9.72 22.92 24.80
C THR A 6 -10.23 21.53 24.39
N PRO A 7 -10.92 20.80 25.29
CA PRO A 7 -11.35 19.41 25.06
C PRO A 7 -12.32 19.24 23.87
N GLY A 8 -12.98 20.32 23.43
CA GLY A 8 -13.87 20.30 22.26
C GLY A 8 -13.14 20.02 20.94
N ILE A 9 -11.88 20.44 20.79
CA ILE A 9 -11.13 20.21 19.54
C ILE A 9 -10.80 18.72 19.39
N LEU A 10 -10.40 18.03 20.47
CA LEU A 10 -10.12 16.60 20.43
C LEU A 10 -11.34 15.79 19.95
N CYS A 11 -12.53 16.12 20.44
CA CYS A 11 -13.77 15.42 20.09
C CYS A 11 -14.06 15.47 18.58
N HIS A 12 -13.88 16.64 17.95
CA HIS A 12 -14.08 16.78 16.51
C HIS A 12 -13.05 15.98 15.69
N VAL A 13 -11.80 15.89 16.16
CA VAL A 13 -10.76 15.11 15.50
C VAL A 13 -11.05 13.62 15.55
N TYR A 14 -11.51 13.11 16.70
CA TYR A 14 -11.94 11.73 16.82
C TYR A 14 -13.15 11.43 15.93
N VAL A 15 -14.12 12.34 15.86
CA VAL A 15 -15.31 12.18 15.00
C VAL A 15 -14.92 12.18 13.52
N TYR A 16 -14.03 13.06 13.07
CA TYR A 16 -13.58 13.07 11.67
C TYR A 16 -12.68 11.87 11.33
N LEU A 17 -11.76 11.48 12.21
CA LEU A 17 -10.93 10.29 12.02
C LEU A 17 -11.80 9.03 11.99
N TYR A 18 -12.76 8.93 12.91
CA TYR A 18 -13.76 7.86 12.93
C TYR A 18 -14.60 7.89 11.66
N LEU A 19 -15.15 9.03 11.23
CA LEU A 19 -15.95 9.13 10.00
C LEU A 19 -15.15 8.85 8.72
N THR A 20 -13.85 9.16 8.68
CA THR A 20 -13.00 8.88 7.52
C THR A 20 -12.64 7.39 7.46
N LEU A 21 -12.31 6.79 8.61
CA LEU A 21 -12.09 5.34 8.72
C LEU A 21 -13.39 4.55 8.50
N LEU A 22 -14.51 5.06 9.01
CA LEU A 22 -15.84 4.48 8.87
C LEU A 22 -16.33 4.64 7.42
N GLY A 23 -16.09 5.78 6.77
CA GLY A 23 -16.42 6.00 5.35
C GLY A 23 -15.59 5.14 4.39
N LEU A 24 -14.33 4.84 4.73
CA LEU A 24 -13.52 3.83 4.04
C LEU A 24 -13.98 2.39 4.31
N SER A 25 -14.67 2.14 5.43
CA SER A 25 -15.24 0.81 5.77
C SER A 25 -16.71 0.62 5.35
N LEU A 26 -17.44 1.71 5.11
CA LEU A 26 -18.89 1.74 4.85
C LEU A 26 -19.23 2.14 3.40
N GLY A 27 -18.26 2.05 2.48
CA GLY A 27 -18.55 1.83 1.07
C GLY A 27 -19.24 0.46 0.93
N GLY A 28 -20.51 0.40 1.31
CA GLY A 28 -21.35 -0.78 1.32
C GLY A 28 -21.57 -1.31 -0.08
N VAL A 29 -20.67 -2.19 -0.49
CA VAL A 29 -21.02 -3.36 -1.29
C VAL A 29 -21.42 -4.44 -0.28
N ASP A 30 -22.54 -5.12 -0.48
CA ASP A 30 -23.09 -6.16 0.40
C ASP A 30 -22.03 -7.13 0.97
N ALA A 31 -21.45 -6.79 2.12
CA ALA A 31 -20.35 -7.52 2.76
C ALA A 31 -20.80 -8.85 3.41
N ARG A 32 -22.07 -9.24 3.25
CA ARG A 32 -22.59 -10.52 3.75
C ARG A 32 -22.35 -11.71 2.81
N GLN A 33 -21.80 -11.50 1.61
CA GLN A 33 -21.64 -12.57 0.61
C GLN A 33 -20.20 -12.93 0.19
N THR A 34 -19.16 -12.28 0.73
CA THR A 34 -17.81 -12.23 0.09
C THR A 34 -16.61 -12.27 1.04
N LEU A 35 -16.67 -13.05 2.14
CA LEU A 35 -15.47 -13.32 2.98
C LEU A 35 -15.17 -14.81 3.21
N ALA A 36 -16.04 -15.72 2.74
CA ALA A 36 -15.62 -17.07 2.42
C ALA A 36 -15.14 -17.04 0.97
N SER A 37 -13.91 -17.44 0.70
CA SER A 37 -13.49 -17.66 -0.68
C SER A 37 -14.48 -18.65 -1.28
N ARG A 38 -15.30 -18.21 -2.23
CA ARG A 38 -16.21 -19.09 -2.97
C ARG A 38 -15.44 -20.02 -3.90
N ALA A 39 -14.16 -20.27 -3.64
CA ALA A 39 -13.21 -20.76 -4.61
C ALA A 39 -12.54 -22.03 -4.07
N ILE A 40 -12.79 -23.15 -4.73
CA ILE A 40 -12.07 -24.41 -4.54
C ILE A 40 -10.94 -24.44 -5.58
N ILE A 41 -9.70 -24.48 -5.10
CA ILE A 41 -8.51 -24.56 -5.95
C ILE A 41 -8.19 -26.03 -6.21
N ARG A 42 -8.07 -26.41 -7.48
CA ARG A 42 -7.66 -27.74 -7.90
C ARG A 42 -6.37 -27.67 -8.73
N PRO A 43 -5.46 -28.65 -8.59
CA PRO A 43 -4.24 -28.73 -9.39
C PRO A 43 -4.55 -29.29 -10.80
N ILE A 44 -5.48 -28.65 -11.51
CA ILE A 44 -5.79 -28.96 -12.91
C ILE A 44 -5.19 -27.83 -13.73
N HIS A 45 -4.27 -28.17 -14.62
CA HIS A 45 -3.56 -27.22 -15.47
C HIS A 45 -4.53 -26.59 -16.48
N MET A 46 -4.50 -25.26 -16.59
CA MET A 46 -5.21 -24.51 -17.63
C MET A 46 -4.19 -23.75 -18.47
N PRO A 47 -4.48 -23.39 -19.74
CA PRO A 47 -3.58 -22.56 -20.53
C PRO A 47 -3.21 -21.28 -19.77
N GLY A 48 -1.91 -21.11 -19.44
CA GLY A 48 -1.39 -19.95 -18.72
C GLY A 48 -1.39 -20.04 -17.18
N PHE A 49 -1.97 -21.07 -16.57
CA PHE A 49 -2.04 -21.21 -15.11
C PHE A 49 -1.77 -22.63 -14.60
N ASN A 50 -1.11 -22.71 -13.44
CA ASN A 50 -0.78 -23.99 -12.80
C ASN A 50 -1.96 -24.65 -12.06
N VAL A 51 -3.02 -23.88 -11.79
CA VAL A 51 -4.18 -24.31 -11.01
C VAL A 51 -5.47 -23.84 -11.66
N SER A 52 -6.55 -24.54 -11.36
CA SER A 52 -7.92 -24.19 -11.73
C SER A 52 -8.71 -23.80 -10.50
N VAL A 53 -9.64 -22.87 -10.69
CA VAL A 53 -10.45 -22.30 -9.62
C VAL A 53 -11.91 -22.56 -9.95
N PHE A 54 -12.64 -23.14 -9.00
CA PHE A 54 -14.05 -23.47 -9.14
C PHE A 54 -14.87 -22.81 -8.06
N ASP A 55 -16.08 -22.39 -8.39
CA ASP A 55 -17.03 -21.89 -7.42
C ASP A 55 -17.43 -23.01 -6.44
N ASP A 56 -17.40 -22.75 -5.14
CA ASP A 56 -17.65 -23.72 -4.08
C ASP A 56 -19.13 -24.09 -3.95
N THR A 57 -20.03 -23.21 -4.41
CA THR A 57 -21.48 -23.42 -4.39
C THR A 57 -21.99 -24.09 -5.66
N THR A 58 -21.50 -23.67 -6.83
CA THR A 58 -22.00 -24.16 -8.13
C THR A 58 -21.10 -25.23 -8.73
N GLY A 59 -19.84 -25.32 -8.31
CA GLY A 59 -18.84 -26.17 -8.95
C GLY A 59 -18.41 -25.69 -10.34
N ALA A 60 -18.91 -24.55 -10.81
CA ALA A 60 -18.57 -23.99 -12.11
C ALA A 60 -17.14 -23.41 -12.09
N PRO A 61 -16.38 -23.48 -13.20
CA PRO A 61 -15.07 -22.84 -13.26
C PRO A 61 -15.22 -21.32 -13.15
N ILE A 62 -14.39 -20.69 -12.33
CA ILE A 62 -14.26 -19.23 -12.23
C ILE A 62 -13.20 -18.81 -13.25
N PRO A 63 -13.52 -17.97 -14.25
CA PRO A 63 -12.54 -17.50 -15.22
C PRO A 63 -11.35 -16.80 -14.55
N GLN A 64 -10.15 -17.08 -15.05
CA GLN A 64 -8.91 -16.60 -14.45
C GLN A 64 -8.17 -15.69 -15.41
N VAL A 65 -7.63 -14.59 -14.88
CA VAL A 65 -6.80 -13.65 -15.60
C VAL A 65 -5.52 -13.33 -14.82
N PRO A 66 -4.42 -12.97 -15.50
CA PRO A 66 -3.19 -12.56 -14.82
C PRO A 66 -3.45 -11.35 -13.93
N ALA A 67 -2.98 -11.40 -12.68
CA ALA A 67 -3.11 -10.27 -11.78
C ALA A 67 -2.22 -9.13 -12.30
N SER A 68 -2.71 -7.89 -12.32
CA SER A 68 -1.90 -6.72 -12.68
C SER A 68 -1.98 -5.64 -11.62
N ASP A 69 -0.84 -4.99 -11.38
CA ASP A 69 -0.70 -3.82 -10.52
C ASP A 69 -0.77 -2.51 -11.31
N GLY A 70 -0.91 -2.57 -12.63
CA GLY A 70 -0.81 -1.43 -13.54
C GLY A 70 0.61 -1.05 -13.94
N GLY A 71 1.62 -1.84 -13.56
CA GLY A 71 3.02 -1.64 -13.96
C GLY A 71 3.33 -2.25 -15.32
N GLY A 72 2.68 -3.36 -15.66
CA GLY A 72 2.73 -3.99 -16.99
C GLY A 72 4.12 -4.45 -17.47
N LEU A 73 4.14 -5.45 -18.35
CA LEU A 73 5.33 -5.85 -19.11
C LEU A 73 4.97 -5.74 -20.60
N ILE A 74 5.68 -4.90 -21.36
CA ILE A 74 5.51 -4.84 -22.81
C ILE A 74 6.53 -5.78 -23.44
N GLY A 75 6.05 -6.92 -23.96
CA GLY A 75 6.92 -7.94 -24.55
C GLY A 75 7.85 -8.64 -23.54
N GLY A 76 7.46 -8.71 -22.26
CA GLY A 76 8.28 -9.30 -21.20
C GLY A 76 9.44 -8.44 -20.70
N MET A 77 9.57 -7.20 -21.18
CA MET A 77 10.63 -6.30 -20.75
C MET A 77 10.24 -5.51 -19.51
N VAL A 78 11.16 -5.46 -18.53
CA VAL A 78 11.05 -4.69 -17.29
C VAL A 78 10.89 -3.18 -17.56
N PHE A 79 11.44 -2.67 -18.66
CA PHE A 79 11.37 -1.26 -19.05
C PHE A 79 10.12 -0.94 -19.88
N SER A 80 8.95 -1.35 -19.40
CA SER A 80 7.68 -0.90 -19.97
C SER A 80 7.38 0.55 -19.55
N ALA A 81 6.65 1.29 -20.38
CA ALA A 81 6.25 2.67 -20.04
C ALA A 81 5.49 2.79 -18.70
N PRO A 82 4.49 1.93 -18.37
CA PRO A 82 3.81 2.02 -17.09
C PRO A 82 4.73 1.71 -15.91
N ASN A 83 5.61 0.71 -16.01
CA ASN A 83 6.55 0.35 -14.95
C ASN A 83 7.52 1.50 -14.66
N LEU A 84 8.04 2.13 -15.72
CA LEU A 84 8.93 3.29 -15.58
C LEU A 84 8.20 4.48 -14.96
N LEU A 85 6.95 4.74 -15.33
CA LEU A 85 6.15 5.81 -14.74
C LEU A 85 5.87 5.56 -13.25
N TRP A 86 5.57 4.32 -12.86
CA TRP A 86 5.45 3.94 -11.45
C TRP A 86 6.75 4.14 -10.68
N ALA A 87 7.88 3.67 -11.22
CA ALA A 87 9.19 3.80 -10.59
C ALA A 87 9.60 5.27 -10.43
N ILE A 88 9.46 6.08 -11.49
CA ILE A 88 9.76 7.51 -11.44
C ILE A 88 8.85 8.22 -10.42
N SER A 89 7.54 7.96 -10.44
CA SER A 89 6.60 8.58 -9.51
C SER A 89 6.92 8.22 -8.07
N ALA A 90 7.19 6.94 -7.79
CA ALA A 90 7.58 6.48 -6.47
C ALA A 90 8.90 7.13 -5.99
N ALA A 91 9.90 7.28 -6.87
CA ALA A 91 11.15 7.97 -6.51
C ALA A 91 10.94 9.48 -6.27
N VAL A 92 10.20 10.16 -7.17
CA VAL A 92 9.91 11.61 -7.09
C VAL A 92 9.11 11.96 -5.85
N ILE A 93 8.23 11.09 -5.38
CA ILE A 93 7.47 11.28 -4.13
C ILE A 93 8.30 10.83 -2.92
N GLY A 94 8.97 9.68 -3.04
CA GLY A 94 9.68 9.02 -1.95
C GLY A 94 10.89 9.80 -1.44
N VAL A 95 11.73 10.32 -2.34
CA VAL A 95 12.95 11.05 -1.97
C VAL A 95 12.63 12.33 -1.17
N PRO A 96 11.71 13.22 -1.60
CA PRO A 96 11.34 14.39 -0.81
C PRO A 96 10.73 14.04 0.55
N LEU A 97 9.88 13.02 0.63
CA LEU A 97 9.31 12.57 1.90
C LEU A 97 10.39 12.01 2.84
N GLY A 98 11.34 11.24 2.31
CA GLY A 98 12.42 10.64 3.08
C GLY A 98 13.45 11.63 3.63
N VAL A 99 13.71 12.72 2.90
CA VAL A 99 14.77 13.69 3.24
C VAL A 99 14.23 14.96 3.88
N ALA A 100 13.11 15.50 3.38
CA ALA A 100 12.62 16.84 3.71
C ALA A 100 11.26 16.85 4.43
N GLY A 101 10.68 15.67 4.69
CA GLY A 101 9.27 15.44 5.03
C GLY A 101 8.68 16.17 6.24
N VAL A 102 9.42 16.98 7.00
CA VAL A 102 8.82 17.82 8.07
C VAL A 102 9.15 19.31 7.92
N ARG A 103 10.12 19.69 7.09
CA ARG A 103 10.43 21.11 6.84
C ARG A 103 9.34 21.79 6.03
N LEU A 104 8.65 21.04 5.15
CA LEU A 104 7.60 21.53 4.28
C LEU A 104 6.28 20.84 4.65
N TRP A 105 5.76 21.16 5.84
CA TRP A 105 4.61 20.45 6.44
C TRP A 105 3.39 20.37 5.52
N ARG A 106 3.09 21.44 4.75
CA ARG A 106 1.97 21.44 3.79
C ARG A 106 2.19 20.50 2.61
N ILE A 107 3.40 20.47 2.08
CA ILE A 107 3.75 19.57 0.97
C ILE A 107 3.69 18.13 1.48
N THR A 108 4.12 17.90 2.72
CA THR A 108 4.10 16.58 3.34
C THR A 108 2.68 16.08 3.53
N THR A 109 1.79 16.89 4.10
CA THR A 109 0.38 16.49 4.28
C THR A 109 -0.34 16.33 2.94
N ALA A 110 -0.01 17.16 1.95
CA ALA A 110 -0.51 17.00 0.59
C ALA A 110 -0.06 15.67 -0.02
N LEU A 111 1.25 15.37 0.00
CA LEU A 111 1.79 14.10 -0.50
C LEU A 111 1.19 12.89 0.23
N GLY A 112 1.04 12.96 1.56
CA GLY A 112 0.42 11.90 2.35
C GLY A 112 -1.06 11.70 2.02
N GLY A 113 -1.83 12.79 1.85
CA GLY A 113 -3.22 12.73 1.37
C GLY A 113 -3.33 12.11 -0.02
N GLY A 114 -2.45 12.53 -0.95
CA GLY A 114 -2.34 11.97 -2.30
C GLY A 114 -2.05 10.47 -2.28
N LEU A 115 -1.01 10.04 -1.54
CA LEU A 115 -0.65 8.63 -1.43
C LEU A 115 -1.76 7.79 -0.80
N THR A 116 -2.48 8.34 0.18
CA THR A 116 -3.59 7.62 0.83
C THR A 116 -4.69 7.32 -0.17
N LEU A 117 -5.11 8.34 -0.92
CA LEU A 117 -6.17 8.18 -1.91
C LEU A 117 -5.72 7.32 -3.09
N ALA A 118 -4.47 7.46 -3.53
CA ALA A 118 -3.87 6.63 -4.56
C ALA A 118 -3.84 5.15 -4.16
N PHE A 119 -3.37 4.86 -2.94
CA PHE A 119 -3.32 3.49 -2.42
C PHE A 119 -4.71 2.88 -2.28
N ALA A 120 -5.67 3.62 -1.70
CA ALA A 120 -7.06 3.16 -1.58
C ALA A 120 -7.69 2.89 -2.96
N MET A 121 -7.47 3.78 -3.94
CA MET A 121 -7.95 3.60 -5.31
C MET A 121 -7.31 2.39 -5.99
N TRP A 122 -5.99 2.22 -5.85
CA TRP A 122 -5.28 1.07 -6.41
C TRP A 122 -5.80 -0.25 -5.83
N VAL A 123 -5.94 -0.36 -4.50
CA VAL A 123 -6.52 -1.55 -3.84
C VAL A 123 -7.93 -1.80 -4.33
N ALA A 124 -8.76 -0.76 -4.45
CA ALA A 124 -10.13 -0.91 -4.95
C ALA A 124 -10.15 -1.41 -6.39
N LEU A 125 -9.30 -0.88 -7.27
CA LEU A 125 -9.22 -1.30 -8.67
C LEU A 125 -8.81 -2.76 -8.81
N VAL A 126 -7.69 -3.19 -8.21
CA VAL A 126 -7.22 -4.58 -8.36
C VAL A 126 -8.26 -5.61 -7.87
N ASN A 127 -9.04 -5.25 -6.85
CA ASN A 127 -10.12 -6.08 -6.32
C ASN A 127 -11.44 -5.98 -7.10
N ALA A 128 -11.62 -5.00 -7.98
CA ALA A 128 -12.83 -4.79 -8.77
C ALA A 128 -12.69 -5.21 -10.24
N ILE A 129 -11.49 -5.59 -10.69
CA ILE A 129 -11.26 -6.03 -12.08
C ILE A 129 -12.01 -7.34 -12.35
N SER A 130 -12.80 -7.36 -13.42
CA SER A 130 -13.48 -8.55 -13.91
C SER A 130 -12.55 -9.42 -14.76
N GLU A 131 -13.03 -10.62 -15.12
CA GLU A 131 -12.40 -11.52 -16.10
C GLU A 131 -12.10 -10.89 -17.47
N SER A 132 -12.82 -9.82 -17.84
CA SER A 132 -12.60 -9.11 -19.09
C SER A 132 -11.48 -8.06 -19.01
N GLY A 133 -10.92 -7.84 -17.82
CA GLY A 133 -10.06 -6.69 -17.55
C GLY A 133 -10.82 -5.36 -17.59
N LEU A 134 -10.09 -4.24 -17.44
CA LEU A 134 -10.65 -2.88 -17.61
C LEU A 134 -10.74 -2.44 -19.07
N ALA A 135 -10.10 -3.18 -19.97
CA ALA A 135 -9.85 -2.81 -21.35
C ALA A 135 -9.69 -4.05 -22.23
N SER A 136 -9.84 -3.87 -23.55
CA SER A 136 -9.69 -4.94 -24.54
C SER A 136 -8.26 -5.53 -24.64
N SER A 137 -7.26 -4.85 -24.09
CA SER A 137 -5.87 -5.35 -24.03
C SER A 137 -5.27 -5.11 -22.65
N GLN A 138 -4.38 -6.02 -22.22
CA GLN A 138 -3.70 -5.95 -20.92
C GLN A 138 -2.94 -4.63 -20.73
N SER A 139 -2.16 -4.22 -21.74
CA SER A 139 -1.39 -2.97 -21.68
C SER A 139 -2.27 -1.73 -21.52
N MET A 140 -3.47 -1.74 -22.11
CA MET A 140 -4.43 -0.65 -21.93
C MET A 140 -5.06 -0.69 -20.54
N SER A 141 -5.35 -1.88 -20.00
CA SER A 141 -5.80 -2.04 -18.62
C SER A 141 -4.77 -1.50 -17.63
N ASP A 142 -3.49 -1.81 -17.84
CA ASP A 142 -2.40 -1.35 -16.97
C ASP A 142 -2.28 0.18 -16.98
N MET A 143 -2.37 0.80 -18.16
CA MET A 143 -2.39 2.25 -18.29
C MET A 143 -3.61 2.89 -17.63
N LEU A 144 -4.79 2.25 -17.70
CA LEU A 144 -5.98 2.75 -17.01
C LEU A 144 -5.81 2.70 -15.49
N ILE A 145 -5.25 1.62 -14.94
CA ILE A 145 -4.93 1.53 -13.50
C ILE A 145 -3.98 2.67 -13.12
N LEU A 146 -2.88 2.86 -13.86
CA LEU A 146 -1.92 3.93 -13.61
C LEU A 146 -2.59 5.32 -13.65
N VAL A 147 -3.39 5.62 -14.67
CA VAL A 147 -4.03 6.92 -14.85
C VAL A 147 -5.07 7.19 -13.77
N ILE A 148 -5.92 6.20 -13.44
CA ILE A 148 -6.95 6.35 -12.40
C ILE A 148 -6.30 6.53 -11.03
N THR A 149 -5.27 5.72 -10.71
CA THR A 149 -4.52 5.87 -9.46
C THR A 149 -3.76 7.19 -9.40
N GLY A 150 -3.19 7.65 -10.52
CA GLY A 150 -2.54 8.96 -10.63
C GLY A 150 -3.53 10.12 -10.45
N ALA A 151 -4.72 10.03 -11.02
CA ALA A 151 -5.79 11.02 -10.82
C ALA A 151 -6.25 11.05 -9.35
N ALA A 152 -6.40 9.89 -8.72
CA ALA A 152 -6.68 9.77 -7.29
C ALA A 152 -5.56 10.38 -6.43
N PHE A 153 -4.30 10.17 -6.80
CA PHE A 153 -3.16 10.83 -6.15
C PHE A 153 -3.28 12.36 -6.22
N LEU A 154 -3.52 12.92 -7.41
CA LEU A 154 -3.65 14.37 -7.59
C LEU A 154 -4.82 14.95 -6.80
N GLY A 155 -5.98 14.29 -6.81
CA GLY A 155 -7.14 14.68 -6.01
C GLY A 155 -6.83 14.70 -4.51
N GLY A 156 -6.17 13.64 -4.02
CA GLY A 156 -5.76 13.53 -2.62
C GLY A 156 -4.68 14.54 -2.24
N LEU A 157 -3.79 14.91 -3.18
CA LEU A 157 -2.76 15.91 -2.99
C LEU A 157 -3.35 17.31 -2.84
N ILE A 158 -4.26 17.69 -3.74
CA ILE A 158 -4.98 18.96 -3.68
C ILE A 158 -5.77 19.03 -2.38
N ALA A 159 -6.53 17.98 -2.05
CA ALA A 159 -7.28 17.89 -0.81
C ALA A 159 -6.34 18.05 0.40
N GLY A 160 -5.27 17.25 0.50
CA GLY A 160 -4.31 17.26 1.62
C GLY A 160 -3.56 18.58 1.82
N ALA A 161 -3.55 19.47 0.83
CA ALA A 161 -3.02 20.83 0.94
C ALA A 161 -4.02 21.82 1.59
N LEU A 162 -5.31 21.50 1.64
CA LEU A 162 -6.35 22.35 2.21
C LEU A 162 -6.28 22.34 3.74
N ARG A 163 -6.42 23.53 4.34
CA ARG A 163 -6.32 23.72 5.81
C ARG A 163 -7.31 22.86 6.61
N LEU A 164 -8.49 22.61 6.04
CA LEU A 164 -9.58 21.86 6.71
C LEU A 164 -9.23 20.38 6.92
N VAL A 165 -8.38 19.80 6.08
CA VAL A 165 -8.07 18.36 6.11
C VAL A 165 -6.63 18.06 6.52
N VAL A 166 -5.87 19.07 6.98
CA VAL A 166 -4.47 18.92 7.41
C VAL A 166 -4.35 17.82 8.46
N LEU A 167 -5.20 17.83 9.49
CA LEU A 167 -5.08 16.87 10.58
C LEU A 167 -5.48 15.44 10.17
N PRO A 168 -6.60 15.21 9.46
CA PRO A 168 -6.86 13.92 8.81
C PRO A 168 -5.72 13.47 7.90
N ALA A 169 -5.14 14.37 7.10
CA ALA A 169 -4.01 14.05 6.22
C ALA A 169 -2.74 13.69 7.00
N MET A 170 -2.48 14.33 8.14
CA MET A 170 -1.38 13.93 9.05
C MET A 170 -1.62 12.53 9.62
N ALA A 171 -2.84 12.25 10.12
CA ALA A 171 -3.20 10.92 10.61
C ALA A 171 -3.06 9.85 9.53
N ALA A 172 -3.51 10.14 8.31
CA ALA A 172 -3.37 9.25 7.15
C ALA A 172 -1.90 9.05 6.74
N THR A 173 -1.10 10.12 6.74
CA THR A 173 0.35 10.03 6.51
C THR A 173 1.00 9.12 7.55
N CYS A 174 0.64 9.28 8.82
CA CYS A 174 1.20 8.46 9.87
C CYS A 174 0.73 7.01 9.80
N ALA A 175 -0.52 6.78 9.41
CA ALA A 175 -1.04 5.45 9.10
C ALA A 175 -0.25 4.79 7.98
N LEU A 176 -0.04 5.47 6.84
CA LEU A 176 0.79 4.96 5.74
C LEU A 176 2.22 4.66 6.20
N GLY A 177 2.81 5.50 7.06
CA GLY A 177 4.11 5.25 7.66
C GLY A 177 4.16 3.93 8.43
N GLY A 178 3.19 3.72 9.33
CA GLY A 178 3.07 2.46 10.08
C GLY A 178 2.78 1.25 9.18
N SER A 179 1.86 1.39 8.22
CA SER A 179 1.57 0.37 7.20
C SER A 179 2.82 0.00 6.42
N SER A 180 3.65 0.96 6.02
CA SER A 180 4.86 0.70 5.22
C SER A 180 5.84 -0.21 5.96
N ILE A 181 5.97 -0.09 7.28
CA ILE A 181 6.83 -0.96 8.10
C ILE A 181 6.24 -2.37 8.13
N ALA A 182 4.94 -2.46 8.42
CA ALA A 182 4.23 -3.73 8.49
C ALA A 182 4.27 -4.48 7.15
N VAL A 183 4.01 -3.79 6.04
CA VAL A 183 4.11 -4.34 4.68
C VAL A 183 5.52 -4.87 4.43
N ARG A 184 6.58 -4.11 4.73
CA ARG A 184 7.96 -4.57 4.57
C ARG A 184 8.26 -5.83 5.38
N GLY A 185 7.79 -5.89 6.63
CA GLY A 185 7.91 -7.09 7.45
C GLY A 185 7.17 -8.29 6.87
N VAL A 186 5.97 -8.04 6.31
CA VAL A 186 5.14 -9.06 5.68
C VAL A 186 5.74 -9.60 4.38
N ILE A 187 6.26 -8.74 3.51
CA ILE A 187 6.77 -9.14 2.18
C ILE A 187 8.25 -9.56 2.19
N LEU A 188 8.94 -9.54 3.33
CA LEU A 188 10.34 -9.93 3.39
C LEU A 188 10.56 -11.43 3.08
N ARG A 189 9.53 -12.25 3.29
CA ARG A 189 9.61 -13.71 3.16
C ARG A 189 8.79 -14.24 1.98
N PRO A 190 9.25 -15.34 1.34
CA PRO A 190 8.44 -16.10 0.40
C PRO A 190 7.11 -16.51 1.03
N GLY A 191 6.02 -16.34 0.29
CA GLY A 191 4.66 -16.63 0.75
C GLY A 191 4.11 -15.66 1.77
N LEU A 192 4.77 -14.51 2.02
CA LEU A 192 4.49 -13.56 3.11
C LEU A 192 4.93 -14.06 4.49
N LEU A 193 4.73 -13.23 5.53
CA LEU A 193 5.08 -13.54 6.90
C LEU A 193 4.24 -14.68 7.49
N VAL A 194 2.93 -14.68 7.22
CA VAL A 194 2.03 -15.81 7.53
C VAL A 194 1.63 -16.45 6.20
N PRO A 195 2.28 -17.55 5.79
CA PRO A 195 1.99 -18.17 4.51
C PRO A 195 0.54 -18.66 4.45
N PRO A 196 -0.25 -18.22 3.45
CA PRO A 196 -1.64 -18.66 3.35
C PRO A 196 -1.75 -20.17 3.09
N GLY A 197 -0.73 -20.78 2.46
CA GLY A 197 -0.78 -22.18 2.07
C GLY A 197 -2.03 -22.47 1.24
N GLN A 198 -2.74 -23.56 1.54
CA GLN A 198 -4.08 -23.82 0.97
C GLN A 198 -5.21 -23.05 1.70
N ASN A 199 -4.97 -22.55 2.91
CA ASN A 199 -5.99 -21.91 3.72
C ASN A 199 -5.91 -20.38 3.62
N ARG A 200 -6.59 -19.83 2.60
CA ARG A 200 -6.61 -18.38 2.28
C ARG A 200 -6.99 -17.49 3.47
N ARG A 201 -7.73 -18.01 4.46
CA ARG A 201 -8.06 -17.28 5.69
C ARG A 201 -6.83 -16.83 6.46
N LEU A 202 -5.71 -17.55 6.36
CA LEU A 202 -4.44 -17.17 6.96
C LEU A 202 -3.83 -15.93 6.27
N GLY A 203 -4.14 -15.68 4.99
CA GLY A 203 -3.75 -14.47 4.28
C GLY A 203 -4.30 -13.19 4.94
N VAL A 204 -5.49 -13.26 5.53
CA VAL A 204 -6.13 -12.15 6.26
C VAL A 204 -5.29 -11.71 7.47
N LEU A 205 -4.51 -12.61 8.07
CA LEU A 205 -3.62 -12.25 9.19
C LEU A 205 -2.51 -11.27 8.75
N ASN A 206 -2.02 -11.40 7.52
CA ASN A 206 -1.04 -10.43 7.00
C ASN A 206 -1.67 -9.05 6.82
N ILE A 207 -2.92 -8.97 6.32
CA ILE A 207 -3.66 -7.71 6.26
C ILE A 207 -3.86 -7.14 7.67
N LEU A 208 -4.22 -7.96 8.65
CA LEU A 208 -4.38 -7.53 10.03
C LEU A 208 -3.08 -6.93 10.60
N ILE A 209 -1.91 -7.51 10.30
CA ILE A 209 -0.61 -6.96 10.69
C ILE A 209 -0.40 -5.57 10.08
N VAL A 210 -0.76 -5.38 8.80
CA VAL A 210 -0.71 -4.06 8.15
C VAL A 210 -1.67 -3.08 8.81
N LEU A 211 -2.91 -3.49 9.13
CA LEU A 211 -3.90 -2.64 9.79
C LEU A 211 -3.45 -2.23 11.20
N VAL A 212 -2.83 -3.14 11.95
CA VAL A 212 -2.23 -2.82 13.26
C VAL A 212 -1.09 -1.82 13.09
N GLY A 213 -0.24 -1.98 12.08
CA GLY A 213 0.78 -0.99 11.71
C GLY A 213 0.17 0.38 11.41
N ALA A 214 -0.87 0.41 10.57
CA ALA A 214 -1.60 1.62 10.19
C ALA A 214 -2.18 2.35 11.41
N LEU A 215 -2.89 1.62 12.27
CA LEU A 215 -3.50 2.17 13.48
C LEU A 215 -2.44 2.70 14.45
N SER A 216 -1.36 1.95 14.67
CA SER A 216 -0.25 2.37 15.54
C SER A 216 0.38 3.66 15.03
N GLY A 217 0.58 3.77 13.72
CA GLY A 217 1.07 4.98 13.06
C GLY A 217 0.11 6.17 13.27
N ALA A 218 -1.17 6.01 12.96
CA ALA A 218 -2.19 7.05 13.12
C ALA A 218 -2.29 7.55 14.58
N LEU A 219 -2.30 6.64 15.56
CA LEU A 219 -2.33 6.98 16.98
C LEU A 219 -1.08 7.74 17.43
N GLY A 220 0.06 7.51 16.79
CA GLY A 220 1.31 8.24 17.06
C GLY A 220 1.17 9.76 16.93
N VAL A 221 0.28 10.24 16.03
CA VAL A 221 -0.01 11.67 15.86
C VAL A 221 -0.58 12.30 17.12
N ILE A 222 -1.37 11.56 17.89
CA ILE A 222 -2.06 12.06 19.10
C ILE A 222 -1.06 12.26 20.25
N PHE A 223 -0.10 11.34 20.40
CA PHE A 223 0.86 11.37 21.50
C PHE A 223 2.06 12.28 21.21
N LYS A 224 2.60 12.20 19.98
CA LYS A 224 3.87 12.81 19.57
C LYS A 224 3.82 13.22 18.10
N GLN A 225 2.95 14.20 17.79
CA GLN A 225 2.65 14.65 16.43
C GLN A 225 3.91 14.90 15.58
N ARG A 226 4.91 15.61 16.11
CA ARG A 226 6.11 15.98 15.34
C ARG A 226 6.99 14.77 15.07
N GLU A 227 7.30 13.99 16.10
CA GLU A 227 8.14 12.81 16.00
C GLU A 227 7.50 11.74 15.12
N SER A 228 6.18 11.54 15.27
CA SER A 228 5.40 10.62 14.46
C SER A 228 5.42 11.00 12.98
N MET A 229 5.26 12.28 12.64
CA MET A 229 5.37 12.73 11.24
C MET A 229 6.77 12.52 10.66
N ILE A 230 7.84 12.83 11.41
CA ILE A 230 9.23 12.61 10.96
C ILE A 230 9.44 11.12 10.67
N PHE A 231 9.05 10.25 11.60
CA PHE A 231 9.20 8.81 11.48
C PHE A 231 8.39 8.26 10.31
N SER A 232 7.11 8.62 10.21
CA SER A 232 6.22 8.12 9.17
C SER A 232 6.63 8.57 7.77
N THR A 233 7.04 9.82 7.60
CA THR A 233 7.51 10.34 6.30
C THR A 233 8.81 9.69 5.85
N SER A 234 9.73 9.42 6.78
CA SER A 234 10.94 8.64 6.51
C SER A 234 10.61 7.19 6.11
N CYS A 235 9.64 6.57 6.81
CA CYS A 235 9.19 5.21 6.50
C CYS A 235 8.54 5.11 5.12
N ILE A 236 7.65 6.05 4.77
CA ILE A 236 7.04 6.12 3.44
C ILE A 236 8.10 6.38 2.37
N GLY A 237 8.98 7.36 2.61
CA GLY A 237 9.98 7.77 1.63
C GLY A 237 10.96 6.65 1.29
N SER A 238 11.49 5.98 2.31
CA SER A 238 12.37 4.81 2.13
C SER A 238 11.65 3.64 1.47
N PHE A 239 10.38 3.40 1.81
CA PHE A 239 9.56 2.36 1.17
C PHE A 239 9.35 2.64 -0.32
N LEU A 240 8.94 3.85 -0.69
CA LEU A 240 8.69 4.23 -2.09
C LEU A 240 9.99 4.25 -2.90
N PHE A 241 11.09 4.70 -2.32
CA PHE A 241 12.39 4.65 -2.98
C PHE A 241 12.86 3.21 -3.24
N ALA A 242 12.69 2.32 -2.26
CA ALA A 242 12.99 0.90 -2.44
C ALA A 242 12.07 0.24 -3.47
N LEU A 243 10.77 0.56 -3.45
CA LEU A 243 9.82 0.11 -4.46
C LEU A 243 10.23 0.59 -5.86
N ALA A 244 10.64 1.85 -6.02
CA ALA A 244 11.12 2.38 -7.30
C ALA A 244 12.36 1.62 -7.80
N ALA A 245 13.36 1.42 -6.94
CA ALA A 245 14.56 0.68 -7.29
C ALA A 245 14.25 -0.78 -7.64
N ASP A 246 13.34 -1.41 -6.90
CA ASP A 246 12.92 -2.79 -7.12
C ASP A 246 12.16 -2.95 -8.44
N LEU A 247 11.24 -2.02 -8.78
CA LEU A 247 10.55 -2.00 -10.06
C LEU A 247 11.53 -1.87 -11.25
N LEU A 248 12.65 -1.14 -11.08
CA LEU A 248 13.66 -1.00 -12.14
C LEU A 248 14.54 -2.25 -12.29
N VAL A 249 14.79 -2.99 -11.21
CA VAL A 249 15.69 -4.16 -11.20
C VAL A 249 14.95 -5.47 -11.45
N ASN A 250 13.85 -5.66 -10.73
CA ASN A 250 13.08 -6.91 -10.69
C ASN A 250 11.72 -6.78 -11.38
N GLY A 251 11.36 -5.59 -11.87
CA GLY A 251 10.06 -5.35 -12.51
C GLY A 251 8.92 -5.72 -11.57
N GLN A 252 8.09 -6.63 -12.05
CA GLN A 252 6.84 -7.00 -11.41
C GLN A 252 6.96 -8.21 -10.47
N ASP A 253 8.13 -8.83 -10.36
CA ASP A 253 8.35 -10.06 -9.60
C ASP A 253 8.82 -9.81 -8.15
N GLY A 254 9.23 -8.58 -7.84
CA GLY A 254 9.74 -8.18 -6.53
C GLY A 254 8.66 -7.67 -5.56
N MET A 255 8.90 -6.48 -5.00
CA MET A 255 8.01 -5.80 -4.05
C MET A 255 6.60 -5.59 -4.62
N SER A 256 6.45 -5.32 -5.93
CA SER A 256 5.11 -5.19 -6.53
C SER A 256 4.31 -6.50 -6.47
N ARG A 257 4.94 -7.65 -6.78
CA ARG A 257 4.28 -8.96 -6.59
C ARG A 257 3.87 -9.16 -5.15
N GLY A 258 4.73 -8.78 -4.19
CA GLY A 258 4.42 -8.87 -2.77
C GLY A 258 3.22 -8.01 -2.35
N LEU A 259 3.11 -6.80 -2.90
CA LEU A 259 1.97 -5.91 -2.68
C LEU A 259 0.68 -6.48 -3.26
N ARG A 260 0.70 -6.98 -4.50
CA ARG A 260 -0.45 -7.67 -5.10
C ARG A 260 -0.85 -8.87 -4.27
N PHE A 261 0.10 -9.75 -3.95
CA PHE A 261 -0.17 -10.96 -3.18
C PHE A 261 -0.72 -10.66 -1.76
N LEU A 262 -0.47 -9.47 -1.23
CA LEU A 262 -0.99 -9.02 0.07
C LEU A 262 -2.38 -8.35 -0.02
N PHE A 263 -2.65 -7.54 -1.04
CA PHE A 263 -3.85 -6.70 -1.12
C PHE A 263 -4.87 -7.15 -2.19
N ASP A 264 -4.49 -8.04 -3.09
CA ASP A 264 -5.36 -8.58 -4.13
C ASP A 264 -6.12 -9.80 -3.58
N MET A 265 -7.40 -9.56 -3.30
CA MET A 265 -8.36 -10.56 -2.85
C MET A 265 -9.36 -10.93 -3.95
N ASN A 266 -9.08 -10.57 -5.21
CA ASN A 266 -9.94 -10.86 -6.35
C ASN A 266 -9.97 -12.36 -6.69
N ASP A 267 -11.16 -12.92 -6.88
CA ASP A 267 -11.32 -14.34 -7.21
C ASP A 267 -10.88 -14.69 -8.65
N ASN A 268 -10.85 -13.70 -9.54
CA ASN A 268 -10.38 -13.85 -10.92
C ASN A 268 -8.85 -13.91 -11.03
N HIS A 269 -8.12 -13.57 -9.95
CA HIS A 269 -6.67 -13.53 -9.90
C HIS A 269 -6.05 -14.68 -9.09
N ILE A 270 -6.88 -15.55 -8.49
CA ILE A 270 -6.43 -16.60 -7.57
C ILE A 270 -5.44 -17.55 -8.24
N ALA A 271 -5.69 -17.95 -9.48
CA ALA A 271 -4.84 -18.92 -10.15
C ALA A 271 -3.43 -18.36 -10.42
N ASP A 272 -3.32 -17.07 -10.73
CA ASP A 272 -2.02 -16.41 -10.83
C ASP A 272 -1.35 -16.30 -9.46
N LEU A 273 -2.06 -15.76 -8.48
CA LEU A 273 -1.50 -15.47 -7.17
C LEU A 273 -1.10 -16.74 -6.42
N VAL A 274 -1.98 -17.76 -6.36
CA VAL A 274 -1.70 -19.02 -5.66
C VAL A 274 -0.82 -19.95 -6.50
N GLY A 275 -1.03 -20.00 -7.82
CA GLY A 275 -0.28 -20.89 -8.71
C GLY A 275 1.14 -20.41 -9.00
N GLY A 276 1.38 -19.09 -8.99
CA GLY A 276 2.71 -18.48 -9.11
C GLY A 276 3.35 -18.11 -7.77
N GLY A 277 2.53 -17.85 -6.74
CA GLY A 277 2.99 -17.48 -5.42
C GLY A 277 3.70 -16.12 -5.36
N TYR A 278 4.28 -15.84 -4.20
CA TYR A 278 5.23 -14.76 -4.01
C TYR A 278 6.56 -15.32 -3.52
N ASN A 279 7.59 -15.24 -4.35
CA ASN A 279 8.94 -15.68 -4.02
C ASN A 279 9.92 -14.56 -4.37
N PRO A 280 10.14 -13.58 -3.47
CA PRO A 280 10.91 -12.39 -3.80
C PRO A 280 12.36 -12.74 -4.14
N PRO A 281 12.91 -12.18 -5.23
CA PRO A 281 14.33 -12.24 -5.53
C PRO A 281 15.18 -11.77 -4.33
N LEU A 282 16.39 -12.30 -4.20
CA LEU A 282 17.32 -11.89 -3.15
C LEU A 282 17.57 -10.37 -3.16
N SER A 283 17.63 -9.77 -4.36
CA SER A 283 17.73 -8.32 -4.56
C SER A 283 16.57 -7.58 -3.90
N SER A 284 15.31 -8.01 -4.10
CA SER A 284 14.13 -7.43 -3.46
C SER A 284 14.21 -7.54 -1.93
N GLN A 285 14.62 -8.69 -1.40
CA GLN A 285 14.78 -8.89 0.04
C GLN A 285 15.81 -7.94 0.64
N ILE A 286 16.95 -7.77 -0.04
CA ILE A 286 18.00 -6.80 0.35
C ILE A 286 17.45 -5.37 0.31
N MET A 287 16.72 -4.99 -0.74
CA MET A 287 16.13 -3.66 -0.86
C MET A 287 15.11 -3.38 0.25
N VAL A 288 14.21 -4.33 0.53
CA VAL A 288 13.23 -4.23 1.63
C VAL A 288 13.94 -4.07 2.98
N ALA A 289 14.91 -4.93 3.29
CA ALA A 289 15.67 -4.87 4.54
C ALA A 289 16.46 -3.56 4.68
N SER A 290 17.12 -3.13 3.59
CA SER A 290 17.88 -1.87 3.57
C SER A 290 16.98 -0.66 3.75
N SER A 291 15.78 -0.66 3.16
CA SER A 291 14.81 0.41 3.31
C SER A 291 14.32 0.58 4.75
N LEU A 292 14.20 -0.51 5.52
CA LEU A 292 13.88 -0.46 6.95
C LEU A 292 15.01 0.21 7.73
N GLY A 293 16.27 -0.14 7.42
CA GLY A 293 17.43 0.52 8.03
C GLY A 293 17.48 2.02 7.71
N LEU A 294 17.25 2.39 6.45
CA LEU A 294 17.23 3.79 6.00
C LEU A 294 16.12 4.60 6.68
N ALA A 295 14.96 4.00 6.94
CA ALA A 295 13.86 4.67 7.65
C ALA A 295 14.25 5.14 9.07
N CYS A 296 15.21 4.46 9.71
CA CYS A 296 15.64 4.79 11.07
C CYS A 296 16.64 5.95 11.13
N VAL A 297 17.36 6.24 10.05
CA VAL A 297 18.46 7.24 10.03
C VAL A 297 17.97 8.66 10.35
N PRO A 298 16.88 9.18 9.75
CA PRO A 298 16.39 10.53 10.07
C PRO A 298 15.85 10.63 11.49
N CYS A 299 15.33 9.53 12.04
CA CYS A 299 14.77 9.48 13.39
C CYS A 299 15.87 9.57 14.44
N ILE A 300 16.95 8.81 14.28
CA ILE A 300 18.13 8.88 15.15
C ILE A 300 18.74 10.28 15.09
N SER A 301 18.86 10.85 13.88
CA SER A 301 19.42 12.20 13.69
C SER A 301 18.57 13.28 14.37
N CYS A 302 17.24 13.21 14.26
CA CYS A 302 16.33 14.15 14.92
C CYS A 302 16.35 14.01 16.45
N LEU A 303 16.42 12.78 16.97
CA LEU A 303 16.53 12.51 18.40
C LEU A 303 17.85 13.09 18.96
N PHE A 304 18.96 12.88 18.25
CA PHE A 304 20.26 13.42 18.63
C PHE A 304 20.26 14.95 18.72
N VAL A 305 19.70 15.63 17.72
CA VAL A 305 19.57 17.10 17.72
C VAL A 305 18.72 17.57 18.90
N GLN A 306 17.57 16.93 19.18
CA GLN A 306 16.74 17.30 20.33
C GLN A 306 17.48 17.12 21.66
N ILE A 307 18.22 16.02 21.85
CA ILE A 307 18.97 15.76 23.08
C ILE A 307 20.08 16.80 23.29
N VAL A 308 20.78 17.20 22.23
CA VAL A 308 21.85 18.19 22.30
C VAL A 308 21.30 19.58 22.63
N TYR A 309 20.21 20.00 21.98
CA TYR A 309 19.63 21.34 22.16
C TYR A 309 18.83 21.52 23.46
N ASN A 310 18.28 20.46 24.06
CA ASN A 310 17.55 20.57 25.34
C ASN A 310 18.48 20.61 26.58
N LYS A 311 19.79 20.46 26.38
CA LYS A 311 20.80 20.53 27.44
C LYS A 311 21.51 21.90 27.52
N THR A 312 21.14 22.84 26.66
CA THR A 312 21.58 24.25 26.68
C THR A 312 20.42 25.15 27.03
#